data_AF-A0A1Q7TUR0-F1
#
_entry.id   AF-A0A1Q7TUR0-F1
#
_cell.length_a   1.000
_cell.length_b   1.000
_cell.length_c   1.000
_cell.angle_alpha   90.00
_cell.angle_beta   90.00
_cell.angle_gamma   90.00
#
_symmetry.space_group_name_H-M   'P 1'
#
loop_
_entity.id
_entity.type
_entity.pdbx_description
1 polymer ?
#
loop_
_entity_poly.entity_id
_entity_poly.type
_entity_poly.pdbx_seq_one_letter_code
_entity_poly.pdbx_strand_id
1 'polypeptide(L)'
;MPLARFSAAEDLRAAIGLWTAWLAGERRASPHTTAAYGRDLAFFLDFLTEHLGELSSLATFAQLSAADYRAFLAHRAAEVERASIARGLSVVRGFVRFLERRGLASSPALSILRAPKLPRSVPKPLSVADAAELVDAPPALVTSVWQAKRDVALLTLLYGCGLRISEALGLKCSEAPRGDLVTITGKGRKQRLVPVLPVVRDAIADYLAACPYPLAPDGPLFVGARGGPLNPRVVQRQMQTLRNALGF
;
A
#
# COMPACT_ATOMS: atom_id res chain seq x y z
N MET A 1 12.79 11.16 -0.03
CA MET A 1 12.54 12.24 -1.03
C MET A 1 13.41 13.41 -0.61
N PRO A 2 14.11 14.10 -1.53
CA PRO A 2 14.93 15.27 -1.16
C PRO A 2 14.08 16.36 -0.51
N LEU A 3 14.59 17.01 0.54
CA LEU A 3 13.87 18.09 1.25
C LEU A 3 13.64 19.33 0.37
N ALA A 4 14.49 19.55 -0.63
CA ALA A 4 14.35 20.64 -1.60
C ALA A 4 13.10 20.55 -2.47
N ARG A 5 12.37 19.43 -2.48
CA ARG A 5 11.11 19.26 -3.23
C ARG A 5 9.89 19.85 -2.53
N PHE A 6 10.00 20.30 -1.28
CA PHE A 6 8.87 20.88 -0.57
C PHE A 6 8.87 22.40 -0.75
N SER A 7 7.78 22.92 -1.33
CA SER A 7 7.49 24.36 -1.44
C SER A 7 7.19 24.94 -0.05
N ALA A 8 8.25 25.22 0.70
CA ALA A 8 8.22 25.60 2.11
C ALA A 8 9.38 26.53 2.44
N ALA A 9 9.29 27.25 3.55
CA ALA A 9 10.43 27.94 4.13
C ALA A 9 11.42 26.95 4.78
N GLU A 10 12.62 27.42 5.10
CA GLU A 10 13.71 26.55 5.56
C GLU A 10 13.43 25.89 6.91
N ASP A 11 12.82 26.62 7.83
CA ASP A 11 12.37 26.13 9.14
C ASP A 11 11.39 24.94 8.99
N LEU A 12 10.45 25.06 8.07
CA LEU A 12 9.47 24.03 7.78
C LEU A 12 10.12 22.83 7.08
N ARG A 13 11.05 23.05 6.14
CA ARG A 13 11.82 21.96 5.51
C ARG A 13 12.62 21.16 6.54
N ALA A 14 13.25 21.82 7.50
CA ALA A 14 13.95 21.15 8.60
C ALA A 14 12.97 20.29 9.43
N ALA A 15 11.79 20.82 9.76
CA ALA A 15 10.76 20.07 10.48
C ALA A 15 10.24 18.85 9.70
N ILE A 16 10.10 18.95 8.37
CA ILE A 16 9.74 17.83 7.49
C ILE A 16 10.83 16.74 7.52
N GLY A 17 12.10 17.13 7.56
CA GLY A 17 13.23 16.22 7.72
C GLY A 17 13.13 15.42 9.03
N LEU A 18 12.90 16.11 10.15
CA LEU A 18 12.69 15.48 11.45
C LEU A 18 11.49 14.54 11.46
N TRP A 19 10.37 14.95 10.86
CA TRP A 19 9.17 14.11 10.76
C TRP A 19 9.41 12.85 9.92
N THR A 20 10.13 12.97 8.81
CA THR A 20 10.46 11.83 7.94
C THR A 20 11.36 10.83 8.66
N ALA A 21 12.37 11.32 9.40
CA ALA A 21 13.23 10.48 10.22
C ALA A 21 12.44 9.78 11.35
N TRP A 22 11.54 10.52 12.00
CA TRP A 22 10.64 10.01 13.02
C TRP A 22 9.71 8.90 12.50
N LEU A 23 9.15 9.08 11.30
CA LEU A 23 8.33 8.07 10.65
C LEU A 23 9.11 6.77 10.37
N ALA A 24 10.34 6.89 9.88
CA ALA A 24 11.18 5.75 9.55
C ALA A 24 11.71 5.02 10.80
N GLY A 25 12.18 5.77 11.80
CA GLY A 25 12.76 5.22 13.03
C GLY A 25 11.70 4.77 14.02
N GLU A 26 11.08 5.72 14.71
CA GLU A 26 10.17 5.45 15.83
C GLU A 26 8.88 4.74 15.39
N ARG A 27 8.28 5.18 14.28
CA ARG A 27 7.05 4.57 13.75
C ARG A 27 7.29 3.33 12.89
N ARG A 28 8.55 3.04 12.54
CA ARG A 28 8.94 1.92 11.65
C ARG A 28 8.10 1.86 10.37
N ALA A 29 7.75 3.02 9.82
CA ALA A 29 7.00 3.11 8.58
C ALA A 29 7.86 2.54 7.44
N SER A 30 7.23 1.81 6.51
CA SER A 30 7.95 1.27 5.36
C SER A 30 8.43 2.42 4.45
N PRO A 31 9.51 2.22 3.66
CA PRO A 31 9.97 3.21 2.69
C PRO A 31 8.85 3.68 1.75
N HIS A 32 7.94 2.77 1.37
CA HIS A 32 6.77 3.09 0.56
C HIS A 32 5.76 4.00 1.28
N THR A 33 5.50 3.75 2.57
CA THR A 33 4.63 4.62 3.38
C THR A 33 5.26 6.00 3.54
N THR A 34 6.55 6.08 3.87
CA THR A 34 7.27 7.36 3.99
C THR A 34 7.26 8.14 2.68
N ALA A 35 7.49 7.48 1.54
CA ALA A 35 7.44 8.11 0.23
C ALA A 35 6.02 8.59 -0.15
N ALA A 36 4.99 7.79 0.15
CA ALA A 36 3.61 8.19 -0.10
C ALA A 36 3.20 9.41 0.75
N TYR A 37 3.54 9.40 2.04
CA TYR A 37 3.26 10.52 2.94
C TYR A 37 4.03 11.78 2.53
N GLY A 38 5.29 11.64 2.10
CA GLY A 38 6.06 12.76 1.57
C GLY A 38 5.41 13.41 0.34
N ARG A 39 4.89 12.61 -0.60
CA ARG A 39 4.17 13.14 -1.78
C ARG A 39 2.86 13.84 -1.40
N ASP A 40 2.09 13.24 -0.50
CA ASP A 40 0.83 13.83 -0.03
C ASP A 40 1.07 15.16 0.71
N LEU A 41 2.14 15.25 1.49
CA LEU A 41 2.54 16.48 2.17
C LEU A 41 3.06 17.54 1.19
N ALA A 42 3.88 17.15 0.21
CA ALA A 42 4.39 18.07 -0.81
C ALA A 42 3.25 18.75 -1.57
N PHE A 43 2.29 17.97 -2.05
CA PHE A 43 1.11 18.51 -2.72
C PHE A 43 0.34 19.51 -1.84
N PHE A 44 0.21 19.26 -0.54
CA PHE A 44 -0.45 20.20 0.37
C PHE A 44 0.32 21.53 0.49
N LEU A 45 1.65 21.47 0.52
CA LEU A 45 2.50 22.66 0.62
C LEU A 45 2.56 23.44 -0.71
N ASP A 46 2.52 22.73 -1.84
CA ASP A 46 2.38 23.34 -3.16
C ASP A 46 1.05 24.11 -3.24
N PHE A 47 -0.05 23.47 -2.86
CA PHE A 47 -1.36 24.13 -2.75
C PHE A 47 -1.32 25.35 -1.82
N LEU A 48 -0.72 25.24 -0.63
CA LEU A 48 -0.65 26.38 0.28
C LEU A 48 0.15 27.54 -0.29
N THR A 49 1.22 27.24 -1.03
CA THR A 49 2.04 28.26 -1.69
C THR A 49 1.23 29.04 -2.72
N GLU A 50 0.42 28.34 -3.52
CA GLU A 50 -0.50 28.97 -4.48
C GLU A 50 -1.64 29.73 -3.79
N HIS A 51 -2.23 29.15 -2.74
CA HIS A 51 -3.40 29.70 -2.03
C HIS A 51 -3.06 30.92 -1.18
N LEU A 52 -1.88 30.96 -0.56
CA LEU A 52 -1.41 32.07 0.28
C LEU A 52 -0.54 33.07 -0.49
N GLY A 53 0.01 32.68 -1.65
CA GLY A 53 0.93 33.49 -2.45
C GLY A 53 2.36 33.55 -1.90
N GLU A 54 2.69 32.78 -0.88
CA GLU A 54 4.01 32.75 -0.25
C GLU A 54 4.37 31.35 0.26
N LEU A 55 5.67 31.11 0.49
CA LEU A 55 6.15 29.84 1.03
C LEU A 55 5.68 29.66 2.48
N SER A 56 5.10 28.49 2.77
CA SER A 56 4.66 28.17 4.14
C SER A 56 5.85 27.95 5.08
N SER A 57 5.78 28.56 6.27
CA SER A 57 6.72 28.39 7.39
C SER A 57 6.06 27.65 8.56
N LEU A 58 6.77 27.42 9.66
CA LEU A 58 6.15 26.90 10.89
C LEU A 58 5.09 27.87 11.44
N ALA A 59 5.32 29.18 11.33
CA ALA A 59 4.39 30.21 11.78
C ALA A 59 3.07 30.20 10.99
N THR A 60 3.13 29.86 9.69
CA THR A 60 1.95 29.76 8.83
C THR A 60 0.89 28.82 9.42
N PHE A 61 1.29 27.69 10.03
CA PHE A 61 0.35 26.69 10.57
C PHE A 61 -0.54 27.22 11.69
N ALA A 62 -0.05 28.19 12.48
CA ALA A 62 -0.82 28.84 13.54
C ALA A 62 -1.87 29.82 13.00
N GLN A 63 -1.65 30.34 11.79
CA GLN A 63 -2.52 31.30 11.14
C GLN A 63 -3.55 30.64 10.22
N LEU A 64 -3.30 29.40 9.79
CA LEU A 64 -4.23 28.65 8.95
C LEU A 64 -5.61 28.52 9.61
N SER A 65 -6.62 28.98 8.89
CA SER A 65 -8.01 28.91 9.28
C SER A 65 -8.67 27.61 8.81
N ALA A 66 -9.89 27.34 9.29
CA ALA A 66 -10.68 26.23 8.79
C ALA A 66 -11.07 26.41 7.31
N ALA A 67 -11.11 27.66 6.81
CA ALA A 67 -11.41 27.95 5.41
C ALA A 67 -10.27 27.49 4.49
N ASP A 68 -9.01 27.70 4.88
CA ASP A 68 -7.84 27.30 4.09
C ASP A 68 -7.76 25.78 3.92
N TYR A 69 -8.05 25.04 4.99
CA TYR A 69 -8.14 23.59 4.90
C TYR A 69 -9.32 23.10 4.05
N ARG A 70 -10.47 23.82 4.06
CA ARG A 70 -11.59 23.48 3.17
C ARG A 70 -11.26 23.79 1.72
N ALA A 71 -10.56 24.90 1.44
CA ALA A 71 -10.07 25.24 0.12
C ALA A 71 -9.14 24.14 -0.41
N PHE A 72 -8.21 23.64 0.41
CA PHE A 72 -7.38 22.49 0.06
C PHE A 72 -8.21 21.25 -0.30
N LEU A 73 -9.22 20.92 0.51
CA LEU A 73 -10.08 19.76 0.25
C LEU A 73 -10.89 19.92 -1.03
N ALA A 74 -11.36 21.14 -1.34
CA ALA A 74 -12.10 21.45 -2.55
C ALA A 74 -11.19 21.37 -3.79
N HIS A 75 -10.00 21.97 -3.73
CA HIS A 75 -9.00 21.89 -4.79
C HIS A 75 -8.64 20.44 -5.10
N ARG A 76 -8.36 19.64 -4.06
CA ARG A 76 -8.02 18.24 -4.23
C ARG A 76 -9.20 17.38 -4.71
N ALA A 77 -10.45 17.79 -4.45
CA ALA A 77 -11.64 17.10 -4.95
C ALA A 77 -11.82 17.23 -6.47
N ALA A 78 -11.25 18.28 -7.08
CA ALA A 78 -11.28 18.44 -8.53
C ALA A 78 -10.35 17.45 -9.27
N GLU A 79 -9.35 16.92 -8.57
CA GLU A 79 -8.28 16.11 -9.19
C GLU A 79 -8.32 14.62 -8.83
N VAL A 80 -8.86 14.28 -7.65
CA VAL A 80 -8.77 12.89 -7.14
C VAL A 80 -10.04 12.39 -6.45
N GLU A 81 -10.19 11.07 -6.49
CA GLU A 81 -11.23 10.33 -5.79
C GLU A 81 -11.25 10.58 -4.28
N ARG A 82 -12.44 10.48 -3.67
CA ARG A 82 -12.69 10.79 -2.25
C ARG A 82 -11.73 10.08 -1.27
N ALA A 83 -11.32 8.85 -1.59
CA ALA A 83 -10.37 8.09 -0.80
C ALA A 83 -8.96 8.71 -0.78
N SER A 84 -8.54 9.32 -1.87
CA SER A 84 -7.24 10.02 -1.99
C SER A 84 -7.25 11.37 -1.29
N ILE A 85 -8.39 12.07 -1.25
CA ILE A 85 -8.59 13.29 -0.45
C ILE A 85 -8.42 12.98 1.04
N ALA A 86 -9.12 11.95 1.54
CA ALA A 86 -9.07 11.59 2.96
C ALA A 86 -7.68 11.11 3.41
N ARG A 87 -6.93 10.43 2.54
CA ARG A 87 -5.54 10.06 2.80
C ARG A 87 -4.66 11.29 2.92
N GLY A 88 -4.75 12.23 1.97
CA GLY A 88 -4.01 13.50 2.01
C GLY A 88 -4.25 14.24 3.33
N LEU A 89 -5.52 14.40 3.73
CA LEU A 89 -5.86 15.04 5.00
C LEU A 89 -5.32 14.28 6.23
N SER A 90 -5.29 12.94 6.17
CA SER A 90 -4.72 12.12 7.25
C SER A 90 -3.22 12.34 7.40
N VAL A 91 -2.51 12.54 6.29
CA VAL A 91 -1.08 12.87 6.27
C VAL A 91 -0.85 14.25 6.89
N VAL A 92 -1.59 15.28 6.45
CA VAL A 92 -1.51 16.65 7.00
C VAL A 92 -1.76 16.65 8.51
N ARG A 93 -2.82 15.97 8.97
CA ARG A 93 -3.09 15.80 10.42
C ARG A 93 -1.99 15.03 11.15
N GLY A 94 -1.35 14.07 10.49
CA GLY A 94 -0.23 13.31 11.07
C GLY A 94 0.98 14.21 11.30
N PHE A 95 1.27 15.08 10.33
CA PHE A 95 2.37 16.03 10.36
C PHE A 95 2.12 17.15 11.38
N VAL A 96 0.97 17.83 11.37
CA VAL A 96 0.64 18.87 12.36
C VAL A 96 0.70 18.32 13.79
N ARG A 97 0.15 17.14 14.05
CA ARG A 97 0.27 16.50 15.37
C ARG A 97 1.72 16.19 15.76
N PHE A 98 2.61 15.97 14.79
CA PHE A 98 4.03 15.83 15.08
C PHE A 98 4.66 17.16 15.48
N LEU A 99 4.33 18.25 14.76
CA LEU A 99 4.78 19.60 15.11
C LEU A 99 4.31 20.00 16.51
N GLU A 100 3.04 19.76 16.83
CA GLU A 100 2.44 20.06 18.15
C GLU A 100 3.15 19.29 19.28
N ARG A 101 3.38 17.98 19.10
CA ARG A 101 4.10 17.16 20.11
C ARG A 101 5.55 17.60 20.33
N ARG A 102 6.16 18.25 19.33
CA ARG A 102 7.54 18.76 19.40
C ARG A 102 7.59 20.24 19.79
N GLY A 103 6.45 20.89 20.02
CA GLY A 103 6.38 22.32 20.34
C GLY A 103 6.81 23.24 19.18
N LEU A 104 6.80 22.75 17.95
CA LEU A 104 7.30 23.48 16.77
C LEU A 104 6.25 24.40 16.16
N ALA A 105 5.00 23.93 16.08
CA ALA A 105 3.87 24.68 15.58
C ALA A 105 2.56 24.05 16.08
N SER A 106 1.47 24.80 16.01
CA SER A 106 0.12 24.34 16.33
C SER A 106 -0.83 24.76 15.22
N SER A 107 -1.85 23.95 14.95
CA SER A 107 -2.94 24.37 14.05
C SER A 107 -4.30 24.00 14.64
N PRO A 108 -4.88 24.89 15.47
CA PRO A 108 -6.16 24.64 16.12
C PRO A 108 -7.30 24.38 15.11
N ALA A 109 -7.28 25.06 13.97
CA ALA A 109 -8.30 24.92 12.92
C ALA A 109 -8.38 23.50 12.35
N LEU A 110 -7.24 22.81 12.24
CA LEU A 110 -7.20 21.45 11.71
C LEU A 110 -7.83 20.43 12.67
N SER A 111 -7.82 20.70 13.97
CA SER A 111 -8.42 19.84 15.00
C SER A 111 -9.96 19.79 14.90
N ILE A 112 -10.58 20.87 14.41
CA ILE A 112 -12.04 21.05 14.31
C ILE A 112 -12.57 20.58 12.95
N LEU A 113 -11.73 20.53 11.92
CA LEU A 113 -12.11 20.15 10.57
C LEU A 113 -12.58 18.69 10.50
N ARG A 114 -13.79 18.43 9.98
CA ARG A 114 -14.26 17.06 9.70
C ARG A 114 -13.78 16.59 8.33
N ALA A 115 -13.25 15.37 8.26
CA ALA A 115 -12.91 14.75 6.98
C ALA A 115 -14.20 14.36 6.24
N PRO A 116 -14.21 14.38 4.89
CA PRO A 116 -15.33 13.83 4.13
C PRO A 116 -15.62 12.41 4.58
N LYS A 117 -16.90 12.09 4.86
CA LYS A 117 -17.31 10.73 5.23
C LYS A 117 -17.05 9.84 4.02
N LEU A 118 -16.06 8.95 4.10
CA LEU A 118 -15.90 7.96 3.03
C LEU A 118 -17.12 7.02 3.08
N PRO A 119 -17.76 6.75 1.93
CA PRO A 119 -18.65 5.61 1.85
C PRO A 119 -17.86 4.36 2.24
N ARG A 120 -18.43 3.55 3.16
CA ARG A 120 -17.90 2.21 3.43
C ARG A 120 -18.18 1.37 2.20
N SER A 121 -17.24 1.34 1.25
CA SER A 121 -17.18 0.23 0.30
C SER A 121 -16.72 -0.98 1.11
N VAL A 122 -17.66 -1.81 1.52
CA VAL A 122 -17.32 -3.16 1.94
C VAL A 122 -16.96 -3.88 0.64
N PRO A 123 -15.73 -4.42 0.50
CA PRO A 123 -15.43 -5.29 -0.63
C PRO A 123 -16.51 -6.38 -0.68
N LYS A 124 -17.18 -6.55 -1.81
CA LYS A 124 -18.12 -7.67 -1.97
C LYS A 124 -17.32 -8.95 -1.73
N PRO A 125 -17.69 -9.77 -0.72
CA PRO A 125 -17.01 -11.04 -0.50
C PRO A 125 -17.21 -11.91 -1.75
N LEU A 126 -16.14 -12.54 -2.22
CA LEU A 126 -16.26 -13.64 -3.18
C LEU A 126 -17.03 -14.77 -2.49
N SER A 127 -18.03 -15.33 -3.16
CA SER A 127 -18.68 -16.55 -2.66
C SER A 127 -17.71 -17.73 -2.77
N VAL A 128 -17.99 -18.83 -2.06
CA VAL A 128 -17.19 -20.06 -2.15
C VAL A 128 -17.21 -20.62 -3.57
N ALA A 129 -18.32 -20.47 -4.29
CA ALA A 129 -18.45 -20.88 -5.68
C ALA A 129 -17.57 -20.02 -6.60
N ASP A 130 -17.57 -18.70 -6.42
CA ASP A 130 -16.72 -17.79 -7.21
C ASP A 130 -15.23 -18.02 -6.94
N ALA A 131 -14.88 -18.38 -5.70
CA ALA A 131 -13.51 -18.72 -5.34
C ALA A 131 -13.04 -20.06 -5.95
N ALA A 132 -13.94 -21.04 -6.10
CA ALA A 132 -13.65 -22.30 -6.77
C ALA A 132 -13.52 -22.09 -8.29
N GLU A 133 -14.47 -21.36 -8.91
CA GLU A 133 -14.43 -21.02 -10.33
C GLU A 133 -13.19 -20.19 -10.68
N LEU A 134 -12.71 -19.36 -9.76
CA LEU A 134 -11.46 -18.61 -9.89
C LEU A 134 -10.20 -19.49 -9.92
N VAL A 135 -10.19 -20.59 -9.17
CA VAL A 135 -9.08 -21.56 -9.15
C VAL A 135 -9.10 -22.42 -10.41
N ASP A 136 -10.30 -22.72 -10.92
CA ASP A 136 -10.51 -23.58 -12.09
C ASP A 136 -10.56 -22.82 -13.42
N ALA A 137 -10.67 -21.48 -13.40
CA ALA A 137 -10.74 -20.67 -14.61
C ALA A 137 -9.46 -20.77 -15.44
N PRO A 138 -9.54 -21.09 -16.75
CA PRO A 138 -8.38 -21.10 -17.63
C PRO A 138 -7.81 -19.68 -17.71
N PRO A 139 -6.51 -19.49 -17.39
CA PRO A 139 -5.99 -18.15 -17.23
C PRO A 139 -5.78 -17.50 -18.60
N ALA A 140 -6.73 -16.67 -19.01
CA ALA A 140 -6.84 -16.01 -20.32
C ALA A 140 -5.69 -15.05 -20.68
N LEU A 141 -4.64 -14.96 -19.84
CA LEU A 141 -3.47 -14.09 -20.02
C LEU A 141 -2.14 -14.87 -19.95
N VAL A 142 -2.17 -16.20 -19.92
CA VAL A 142 -0.98 -17.01 -19.68
C VAL A 142 -0.30 -17.41 -20.98
N THR A 143 0.95 -16.95 -21.12
CA THR A 143 1.80 -17.22 -22.30
C THR A 143 2.49 -18.60 -22.25
N SER A 144 2.47 -19.31 -21.11
CA SER A 144 3.14 -20.62 -20.96
C SER A 144 2.61 -21.45 -19.77
N VAL A 145 2.59 -22.78 -19.88
CA VAL A 145 2.07 -23.72 -18.87
C VAL A 145 2.58 -23.48 -17.43
N TRP A 146 3.87 -23.20 -17.25
CA TRP A 146 4.42 -22.95 -15.91
C TRP A 146 3.90 -21.65 -15.26
N GLN A 147 3.54 -20.64 -16.07
CA GLN A 147 2.97 -19.39 -15.57
C GLN A 147 1.52 -19.60 -15.12
N ALA A 148 0.76 -20.50 -15.76
CA ALA A 148 -0.56 -20.89 -15.28
C ALA A 148 -0.44 -21.56 -13.91
N LYS A 149 0.48 -22.53 -13.76
CA LYS A 149 0.74 -23.18 -12.46
C LYS A 149 1.20 -22.18 -11.39
N ARG A 150 2.05 -21.21 -11.75
CA ARG A 150 2.43 -20.09 -10.85
C ARG A 150 1.21 -19.32 -10.37
N ASP A 151 0.34 -18.94 -11.30
CA ASP A 151 -0.80 -18.09 -10.99
C ASP A 151 -1.83 -18.85 -10.14
N VAL A 152 -2.09 -20.14 -10.45
CA VAL A 152 -2.89 -21.04 -9.60
C VAL A 152 -2.29 -21.15 -8.20
N ALA A 153 -0.99 -21.46 -8.07
CA ALA A 153 -0.31 -21.55 -6.79
C ALA A 153 -0.43 -20.27 -5.96
N LEU A 154 -0.29 -19.11 -6.61
CA LEU A 154 -0.42 -17.81 -5.96
C LEU A 154 -1.86 -17.55 -5.50
N LEU A 155 -2.86 -17.78 -6.36
CA LEU A 155 -4.26 -17.59 -6.00
C LEU A 155 -4.66 -18.54 -4.87
N THR A 156 -4.35 -19.83 -4.98
CA THR A 156 -4.63 -20.83 -3.94
C THR A 156 -3.99 -20.46 -2.62
N LEU A 157 -2.75 -19.92 -2.61
CA LEU A 157 -2.12 -19.41 -1.39
C LEU A 157 -2.83 -18.18 -0.81
N LEU A 158 -3.26 -17.24 -1.64
CA LEU A 158 -3.99 -16.04 -1.20
C LEU A 158 -5.33 -16.41 -0.57
N TYR A 159 -6.09 -17.32 -1.17
CA TYR A 159 -7.41 -17.73 -0.68
C TYR A 159 -7.33 -18.76 0.44
N GLY A 160 -6.52 -19.81 0.26
CA GLY A 160 -6.40 -20.91 1.21
C GLY A 160 -5.75 -20.52 2.54
N CYS A 161 -4.88 -19.50 2.53
CA CYS A 161 -4.20 -19.02 3.73
C CYS A 161 -4.56 -17.57 4.10
N GLY A 162 -5.41 -16.87 3.33
CA GLY A 162 -5.85 -15.51 3.63
C GLY A 162 -4.72 -14.47 3.64
N LEU A 163 -3.70 -14.65 2.79
CA LEU A 163 -2.56 -13.73 2.70
C LEU A 163 -2.92 -12.48 1.91
N ARG A 164 -2.30 -11.35 2.25
CA ARG A 164 -2.27 -10.20 1.32
C ARG A 164 -1.33 -10.51 0.15
N ILE A 165 -1.60 -9.94 -1.02
CA ILE A 165 -0.71 -10.06 -2.20
C ILE A 165 0.75 -9.73 -1.85
N SER A 166 0.97 -8.64 -1.10
CA SER A 166 2.32 -8.25 -0.68
C SER A 166 3.00 -9.25 0.28
N GLU A 167 2.20 -9.97 1.07
CA GLU A 167 2.71 -11.01 1.98
C GLU A 167 3.09 -12.25 1.18
N ALA A 168 2.24 -12.71 0.25
CA ALA A 168 2.51 -13.87 -0.61
C ALA A 168 3.70 -13.64 -1.55
N LEU A 169 3.79 -12.46 -2.19
CA LEU A 169 4.91 -12.11 -3.07
C LEU A 169 6.21 -11.81 -2.29
N GLY A 170 6.12 -11.64 -0.97
CA GLY A 170 7.28 -11.43 -0.10
C GLY A 170 7.91 -12.73 0.39
N LEU A 171 7.28 -13.89 0.18
CA LEU A 171 7.81 -15.18 0.60
C LEU A 171 9.04 -15.56 -0.22
N LYS A 172 10.05 -16.08 0.47
CA LYS A 172 11.20 -16.73 -0.13
C LYS A 172 10.91 -18.19 -0.48
N CYS A 173 11.73 -18.78 -1.34
CA CYS A 173 11.64 -20.21 -1.68
C CYS A 173 11.85 -21.11 -0.46
N SER A 174 12.73 -20.72 0.47
CA SER A 174 12.95 -21.39 1.75
C SER A 174 11.74 -21.32 2.69
N GLU A 175 10.87 -20.33 2.49
CA GLU A 175 9.63 -20.11 3.26
C GLU A 175 8.41 -20.72 2.58
N ALA A 176 8.59 -21.44 1.47
CA ALA A 176 7.49 -22.14 0.80
C ALA A 176 6.78 -23.09 1.79
N PRO A 177 5.44 -23.06 1.85
CA PRO A 177 4.68 -23.85 2.81
C PRO A 177 4.77 -25.34 2.45
N ARG A 178 5.69 -26.06 3.11
CA ARG A 178 5.88 -27.52 2.93
C ARG A 178 5.15 -28.35 3.99
N GLY A 179 4.81 -27.74 5.12
CA GLY A 179 4.05 -28.36 6.20
C GLY A 179 2.64 -27.78 6.35
N ASP A 180 1.98 -28.11 7.44
CA ASP A 180 0.62 -27.63 7.75
C ASP A 180 0.60 -26.18 8.28
N LEU A 181 1.76 -25.56 8.47
CA LEU A 181 1.88 -24.19 8.98
C LEU A 181 2.91 -23.41 8.16
N VAL A 182 2.63 -22.12 7.94
CA VAL A 182 3.56 -21.15 7.35
C VAL A 182 3.65 -19.89 8.21
N THR A 183 4.86 -19.36 8.36
CA THR A 183 5.09 -18.11 9.09
C THR A 183 4.99 -16.93 8.13
N ILE A 184 4.05 -16.02 8.38
CA ILE A 184 3.82 -14.84 7.55
C ILE A 184 4.21 -13.57 8.29
N THR A 185 5.06 -12.75 7.67
CA THR A 185 5.42 -11.42 8.19
C THR A 185 4.47 -10.36 7.63
N GLY A 186 3.58 -9.85 8.48
CA GLY A 186 2.59 -8.84 8.14
C GLY A 186 3.02 -7.40 8.43
N LYS A 187 2.03 -6.49 8.36
CA LYS A 187 2.21 -5.05 8.61
C LYS A 187 2.89 -4.78 9.97
N GLY A 188 3.93 -3.94 9.95
CA GLY A 188 4.72 -3.61 11.15
C GLY A 188 5.77 -4.67 11.53
N ARG A 189 6.13 -5.56 10.60
CA ARG A 189 7.05 -6.69 10.83
C ARG A 189 6.59 -7.67 11.91
N LYS A 190 5.27 -7.79 12.10
CA LYS A 190 4.69 -8.77 13.02
C LYS A 190 4.52 -10.10 12.32
N GLN A 191 4.95 -11.19 12.95
CA GLN A 191 4.81 -12.55 12.43
C GLN A 191 3.53 -13.20 12.95
N ARG A 192 2.92 -14.06 12.13
CA ARG A 192 1.82 -14.95 12.51
C ARG A 192 1.99 -16.31 11.85
N LEU A 193 1.57 -17.38 12.54
CA LEU A 193 1.45 -18.70 11.95
C LEU A 193 0.08 -18.84 11.27
N VAL A 194 0.08 -19.42 10.09
CA VAL A 194 -1.13 -19.63 9.29
C VAL A 194 -1.23 -21.10 8.90
N PRO A 195 -2.37 -21.77 9.14
CA PRO A 195 -2.63 -23.10 8.62
C PRO A 195 -2.56 -23.16 7.10
N VAL A 196 -1.95 -24.20 6.58
CA VAL A 196 -1.81 -24.45 5.14
C VAL A 196 -2.65 -25.67 4.78
N LEU A 197 -3.59 -25.46 3.88
CA LEU A 197 -4.41 -26.56 3.33
C LEU A 197 -3.59 -27.42 2.36
N PRO A 198 -3.84 -28.74 2.25
CA PRO A 198 -3.15 -29.62 1.31
C PRO A 198 -3.13 -29.09 -0.12
N VAL A 199 -4.26 -28.59 -0.62
CA VAL A 199 -4.39 -28.00 -1.97
C VAL A 199 -3.43 -26.83 -2.22
N VAL A 200 -3.08 -26.06 -1.18
CA VAL A 200 -2.10 -24.97 -1.29
C VAL A 200 -0.70 -25.53 -1.50
N ARG A 201 -0.34 -26.60 -0.78
CA ARG A 201 0.96 -27.25 -0.93
C ARG A 201 1.11 -27.88 -2.29
N ASP A 202 0.08 -28.58 -2.75
CA ASP A 202 0.09 -29.29 -4.03
C ASP A 202 0.24 -28.29 -5.18
N ALA A 203 -0.52 -27.19 -5.16
CA ALA A 203 -0.41 -26.14 -6.17
C ALA A 203 0.99 -25.50 -6.20
N ILE A 204 1.59 -25.25 -5.03
CA ILE A 204 2.95 -24.69 -4.93
C ILE A 204 3.99 -25.69 -5.41
N ALA A 205 3.87 -26.98 -5.06
CA ALA A 205 4.77 -28.03 -5.53
C ALA A 205 4.71 -28.15 -7.07
N ASP A 206 3.51 -28.14 -7.64
CA ASP A 206 3.25 -28.15 -9.07
C ASP A 206 3.91 -26.97 -9.79
N TYR A 207 3.80 -25.78 -9.22
CA TYR A 207 4.46 -24.60 -9.74
C TYR A 207 5.99 -24.73 -9.69
N LEU A 208 6.54 -25.12 -8.54
CA LEU A 208 7.98 -25.27 -8.37
C LEU A 208 8.57 -26.30 -9.34
N ALA A 209 7.87 -27.40 -9.59
CA ALA A 209 8.28 -28.43 -10.54
C ALA A 209 8.24 -27.95 -12.00
N ALA A 210 7.31 -27.05 -12.34
CA ALA A 210 7.17 -26.53 -13.69
C ALA A 210 8.03 -25.28 -13.97
N CYS A 211 8.56 -24.61 -12.94
CA CYS A 211 9.28 -23.36 -13.08
C CYS A 211 10.62 -23.58 -13.82
N PRO A 212 10.88 -22.87 -14.94
CA PRO A 212 12.10 -23.08 -15.73
C PRO A 212 13.34 -22.38 -15.14
N TYR A 213 13.17 -21.61 -14.06
CA TYR A 213 14.24 -20.83 -13.46
C TYR A 213 14.79 -21.53 -12.22
N PRO A 214 16.12 -21.45 -11.99
CA PRO A 214 16.69 -21.88 -10.73
C PRO A 214 16.24 -20.93 -9.62
N LEU A 215 15.50 -21.46 -8.65
CA LEU A 215 14.99 -20.70 -7.52
C LEU A 215 15.90 -20.89 -6.31
N ALA A 216 16.71 -19.87 -6.01
CA ALA A 216 17.58 -19.87 -4.83
C ALA A 216 16.73 -19.89 -3.54
N PRO A 217 17.17 -20.55 -2.46
CA PRO A 217 16.42 -20.60 -1.20
C PRO A 217 16.03 -19.22 -0.65
N ASP A 218 16.93 -18.24 -0.72
CA ASP A 218 16.68 -16.85 -0.30
C ASP A 218 16.03 -15.96 -1.37
N GLY A 219 15.83 -16.51 -2.57
CA GLY A 219 15.16 -15.84 -3.67
C GLY A 219 13.64 -15.83 -3.53
N PRO A 220 12.93 -15.01 -4.34
CA PRO A 220 11.47 -14.92 -4.29
C PRO A 220 10.82 -16.24 -4.66
N LEU A 221 9.80 -16.66 -3.91
CA LEU A 221 9.00 -17.85 -4.24
C LEU A 221 8.33 -17.70 -5.60
N PHE A 222 7.73 -16.54 -5.88
CA PHE A 222 7.03 -16.27 -7.13
C PHE A 222 7.86 -15.38 -8.06
N VAL A 223 8.19 -15.89 -9.25
CA VAL A 223 8.95 -15.16 -10.28
C VAL A 223 8.11 -14.78 -11.51
N GLY A 224 8.46 -13.66 -12.12
CA GLY A 224 7.91 -13.20 -13.39
C GLY A 224 8.47 -13.96 -14.59
N ALA A 225 7.95 -13.66 -15.79
CA ALA A 225 8.33 -14.31 -17.06
C ALA A 225 9.81 -14.15 -17.49
N ARG A 226 10.62 -13.43 -16.71
CA ARG A 226 12.06 -13.24 -16.93
C ARG A 226 12.91 -13.74 -15.74
N GLY A 227 12.33 -14.51 -14.82
CA GLY A 227 13.02 -15.09 -13.66
C GLY A 227 13.26 -14.13 -12.48
N GLY A 228 13.00 -12.83 -12.64
CA GLY A 228 13.01 -11.87 -11.52
C GLY A 228 11.75 -11.93 -10.65
N PRO A 229 11.69 -11.20 -9.52
CA PRO A 229 10.51 -11.17 -8.65
C PRO A 229 9.21 -10.82 -9.40
N LEU A 230 8.13 -11.53 -9.11
CA LEU A 230 6.84 -11.28 -9.75
C LEU A 230 6.31 -9.88 -9.40
N ASN A 231 5.91 -9.13 -10.43
CA ASN A 231 5.39 -7.78 -10.25
C ASN A 231 3.96 -7.81 -9.68
N PRO A 232 3.69 -7.16 -8.52
CA PRO A 232 2.35 -7.14 -7.93
C PRO A 232 1.24 -6.65 -8.86
N ARG A 233 1.55 -5.75 -9.81
CA ARG A 233 0.57 -5.22 -10.76
C ARG A 233 0.04 -6.28 -11.72
N VAL A 234 0.84 -7.30 -12.05
CA VAL A 234 0.41 -8.40 -12.92
C VAL A 234 -0.68 -9.20 -12.22
N VAL A 235 -0.44 -9.56 -10.97
CA VAL A 235 -1.38 -10.29 -10.11
C VAL A 235 -2.66 -9.49 -9.89
N GLN A 236 -2.53 -8.19 -9.60
CA GLN A 236 -3.69 -7.30 -9.42
C GLN A 236 -4.54 -7.19 -10.69
N ARG A 237 -3.90 -7.13 -11.87
CA ARG A 237 -4.61 -7.08 -13.16
C ARG A 237 -5.35 -8.39 -13.42
N GLN A 238 -4.72 -9.53 -13.17
CA GLN A 238 -5.36 -10.84 -13.31
C GLN A 238 -6.55 -10.98 -12.35
N MET A 239 -6.40 -10.61 -11.09
CA MET A 239 -7.51 -10.57 -10.13
C MET A 239 -8.65 -9.65 -10.58
N GLN A 240 -8.33 -8.51 -11.20
CA GLN A 240 -9.34 -7.60 -11.74
C GLN A 240 -10.07 -8.22 -12.95
N THR A 241 -9.34 -8.86 -13.86
CA THR A 241 -9.92 -9.57 -15.01
C THR A 241 -10.84 -10.70 -14.55
N LEU A 242 -10.40 -11.49 -13.58
CA LEU A 242 -11.18 -12.60 -13.05
C LEU A 242 -12.43 -12.12 -12.30
N ARG A 243 -12.31 -11.06 -11.48
CA ARG A 243 -13.47 -10.41 -10.87
C ARG A 243 -14.49 -9.92 -11.89
N ASN A 244 -14.03 -9.30 -12.97
CA ASN A 244 -14.92 -8.85 -14.04
C ASN A 244 -15.64 -10.03 -14.72
N ALA A 245 -14.94 -11.15 -14.93
CA ALA A 245 -15.52 -12.36 -15.51
C ALA A 245 -16.59 -12.99 -14.59
N LEU A 246 -16.42 -12.87 -13.27
CA LEU A 246 -17.34 -13.36 -12.24
C LEU A 246 -18.46 -12.33 -11.89
N GLY A 247 -18.55 -11.20 -12.60
CA GLY A 247 -19.61 -10.21 -12.39
C GLY A 247 -19.44 -9.28 -11.18
N PHE A 248 -18.20 -9.10 -10.69
CA PHE A 248 -17.84 -8.26 -9.52
C PHE A 248 -17.19 -6.92 -9.84
#